data_AF-A0A965LKX9-F1
#
_entry.id   AF-A0A965LKX9-F1
#
_cell.length_a   1.000
_cell.length_b   1.000
_cell.length_c   1.000
_cell.angle_alpha   90.00
_cell.angle_beta   90.00
_cell.angle_gamma   90.00
#
_symmetry.space_group_name_H-M   'P 1'
#
loop_
_entity.id
_entity.type
_entity.pdbx_description
1 polymer ?
#
loop_
_entity_poly.entity_id
_entity_poly.type
_entity_poly.pdbx_seq_one_letter_code
_entity_poly.pdbx_strand_id
1 'polypeptide(L)'
;MLDHQMKLYLRLGAAFIAIAALLSLVAPSRLATSLGLPLDLDPVVTLWNIRVSGAILLPLAGFMALAAAFFPERALRQSGALMLFFLVLVGALLVMTPGPWRWGRGIFLILAALFLGLYIKALRSRLRHR
;
A
#
# COMPACT_ATOMS: atom_id res chain seq x y z
N MET A 1 -17.42 -3.40 -17.74
CA MET A 1 -17.51 -3.61 -16.27
C MET A 1 -16.15 -3.87 -15.60
N LEU A 2 -15.23 -4.61 -16.24
CA LEU A 2 -13.91 -4.97 -15.70
C LEU A 2 -12.97 -3.77 -15.43
N ASP A 3 -12.93 -2.77 -16.32
CA ASP A 3 -12.08 -1.58 -16.11
C ASP A 3 -12.54 -0.71 -14.96
N HIS A 4 -13.85 -0.64 -14.74
CA HIS A 4 -14.40 0.17 -13.66
C HIS A 4 -13.94 -0.37 -12.29
N GLN A 5 -13.87 -1.69 -12.13
CA GLN A 5 -13.38 -2.33 -10.90
C GLN A 5 -11.90 -2.05 -10.67
N MET A 6 -11.04 -2.21 -11.70
CA MET A 6 -9.61 -1.94 -11.55
C MET A 6 -9.34 -0.46 -11.27
N LYS A 7 -10.05 0.46 -11.95
CA LYS A 7 -9.96 1.90 -11.67
C LYS A 7 -10.38 2.22 -10.23
N LEU A 8 -11.48 1.61 -9.75
CA LEU A 8 -11.93 1.78 -8.37
C LEU A 8 -10.88 1.29 -7.37
N TYR A 9 -10.34 0.08 -7.56
CA TYR A 9 -9.35 -0.48 -6.64
C TYR A 9 -8.03 0.30 -6.65
N LEU A 10 -7.59 0.81 -7.80
CA LEU A 10 -6.44 1.73 -7.85
C LEU A 10 -6.71 3.04 -7.11
N ARG A 11 -7.92 3.61 -7.21
CA ARG A 11 -8.29 4.82 -6.44
C ARG A 11 -8.35 4.56 -4.93
N LEU A 12 -8.93 3.43 -4.52
CA LEU A 12 -8.98 3.05 -3.11
C LEU A 12 -7.58 2.77 -2.55
N GLY A 13 -6.74 2.07 -3.30
CA GLY A 13 -5.35 1.83 -2.95
C GLY A 13 -4.55 3.13 -2.86
N ALA A 14 -4.74 4.05 -3.82
CA ALA A 14 -4.15 5.39 -3.79
C ALA A 14 -4.57 6.18 -2.55
N ALA A 15 -5.86 6.19 -2.20
CA ALA A 15 -6.35 6.87 -1.01
C ALA A 15 -5.73 6.27 0.27
N PHE A 16 -5.63 4.95 0.36
CA PHE A 16 -5.00 4.27 1.49
C PHE A 16 -3.51 4.62 1.61
N ILE A 17 -2.76 4.57 0.51
CA ILE A 17 -1.34 4.94 0.49
C ILE A 17 -1.17 6.42 0.84
N ALA A 18 -2.04 7.30 0.37
CA ALA A 18 -2.00 8.72 0.72
C ALA A 18 -2.20 8.93 2.22
N ILE A 19 -3.18 8.25 2.83
CA ILE A 19 -3.41 8.34 4.28
C ILE A 19 -2.20 7.79 5.05
N ALA A 20 -1.66 6.63 4.65
CA ALA A 20 -0.48 6.05 5.28
C ALA A 20 0.76 6.96 5.15
N ALA A 21 0.95 7.58 3.99
CA ALA A 21 2.01 8.54 3.73
C ALA A 21 1.86 9.80 4.60
N LEU A 22 0.66 10.36 4.70
CA LEU A 22 0.39 11.51 5.57
C LEU A 22 0.62 11.18 7.04
N LEU A 23 0.19 10.01 7.52
CA LEU A 23 0.48 9.54 8.88
C LEU A 23 1.98 9.40 9.12
N SER A 24 2.73 8.91 8.13
CA SER A 24 4.19 8.77 8.19
C SER A 24 4.90 10.13 8.28
N LEU A 25 4.36 11.16 7.62
CA LEU A 25 4.92 12.52 7.64
C LEU A 25 4.59 13.26 8.95
N VAL A 26 3.31 13.27 9.31
CA VAL A 26 2.78 14.07 10.43
C VAL A 26 3.09 13.43 11.78
N ALA A 27 2.93 12.10 11.89
CA ALA A 27 3.04 11.38 13.16
C ALA A 27 3.85 10.07 13.03
N PRO A 28 5.13 10.13 12.60
CA PRO A 28 5.96 8.93 12.39
C PRO A 28 6.13 8.09 13.66
N SER A 29 6.19 8.72 14.83
CA SER A 29 6.37 8.01 16.11
C SER A 29 5.15 7.19 16.48
N ARG A 30 3.94 7.73 16.26
CA ARG A 30 2.68 6.99 16.48
C ARG A 30 2.55 5.81 15.53
N LEU A 31 2.95 5.99 14.27
CA LEU A 31 2.95 4.93 13.27
C LEU A 31 3.98 3.84 13.62
N ALA A 32 5.21 4.22 13.95
CA ALA A 32 6.25 3.27 14.39
C ALA A 32 5.80 2.46 15.61
N THR A 33 5.21 3.16 16.58
CA THR A 33 4.70 2.58 17.82
C THR A 33 3.50 1.65 17.56
N SER A 34 2.59 1.98 16.65
CA SER A 34 1.43 1.12 16.32
C SER A 34 1.84 -0.10 15.49
N LEU A 35 2.87 0.05 14.67
CA LEU A 35 3.51 -1.02 13.90
C LEU A 35 4.54 -1.80 14.72
N GLY A 36 4.77 -1.48 16.00
CA GLY A 36 5.75 -2.19 16.84
C GLY A 36 7.18 -2.15 16.31
N LEU A 37 7.57 -1.10 15.59
CA LEU A 37 8.94 -0.94 15.10
C LEU A 37 9.89 -0.69 16.29
N PRO A 38 11.09 -1.29 16.31
CA PRO A 38 12.07 -1.04 17.35
C PRO A 38 12.59 0.39 17.20
N LEU A 39 12.41 1.20 18.24
CA LEU A 39 12.89 2.59 18.29
C LEU A 39 14.08 2.75 19.25
N ASP A 40 14.63 1.64 19.72
CA ASP A 40 15.51 1.62 20.89
C ASP A 40 16.99 1.87 20.53
N LEU A 41 17.38 1.54 19.29
CA LEU A 41 18.76 1.67 18.80
C LEU A 41 19.04 3.04 18.18
N ASP A 42 18.20 3.48 17.26
CA ASP A 42 18.31 4.81 16.63
C ASP A 42 16.91 5.35 16.26
N PRO A 43 16.22 5.95 17.24
CA PRO A 43 14.87 6.47 17.02
C PRO A 43 14.87 7.62 16.00
N VAL A 44 15.90 8.45 15.97
CA VAL A 44 15.94 9.63 15.11
C VAL A 44 16.03 9.22 13.65
N VAL A 45 16.96 8.33 13.31
CA VAL A 45 17.11 7.83 11.94
C VAL A 45 15.89 7.01 11.51
N THR A 46 15.35 6.18 12.39
CA THR A 46 14.15 5.38 12.08
C THR A 46 12.94 6.26 11.77
N LEU A 47 12.67 7.28 12.61
CA LEU A 47 11.57 8.21 12.38
C LEU A 47 11.78 9.07 11.14
N TRP A 48 13.02 9.46 10.85
CA TRP A 48 13.35 10.17 9.62
C TRP A 48 13.12 9.30 8.38
N ASN A 49 13.53 8.04 8.40
CA ASN A 49 13.30 7.08 7.31
C ASN A 49 11.80 6.84 7.07
N ILE A 50 10.98 6.80 8.12
CA ILE A 50 9.52 6.74 7.99
C ILE A 50 8.98 7.99 7.29
N ARG A 51 9.46 9.18 7.66
CA ARG A 51 9.06 10.43 6.98
C ARG A 51 9.47 10.46 5.52
N VAL A 52 10.71 10.07 5.21
CA VAL A 52 11.21 9.98 3.83
C VAL A 52 10.37 8.99 3.01
N SER A 53 10.05 7.83 3.59
CA SER A 53 9.15 6.86 2.95
C SER A 53 7.77 7.45 2.69
N GLY A 54 7.19 8.18 3.66
CA GLY A 54 5.94 8.91 3.47
C GLY A 54 6.01 9.96 2.36
N ALA A 55 7.09 10.73 2.30
CA ALA A 55 7.32 11.75 1.26
C ALA A 55 7.40 11.14 -0.16
N ILE A 56 7.95 9.92 -0.28
CA ILE A 56 8.03 9.19 -1.56
C ILE A 56 6.67 8.56 -1.91
N LEU A 57 5.96 8.01 -0.92
CA LEU A 57 4.67 7.35 -1.13
C LEU A 57 3.54 8.32 -1.49
N LEU A 58 3.62 9.58 -1.08
CA LEU A 58 2.57 10.57 -1.34
C LEU A 58 2.43 10.93 -2.84
N PRO A 59 3.51 11.28 -3.58
CA PRO A 59 3.46 11.41 -5.04
C PRO A 59 3.05 10.13 -5.74
N LEU A 60 3.48 8.96 -5.25
CA LEU A 60 3.07 7.67 -5.81
C LEU A 60 1.55 7.47 -5.71
N ALA A 61 0.95 7.80 -4.57
CA ALA A 61 -0.50 7.77 -4.40
C ALA A 61 -1.21 8.72 -5.38
N GLY A 62 -0.69 9.94 -5.54
CA GLY A 62 -1.20 10.89 -6.53
C GLY A 62 -1.13 10.33 -7.95
N PHE A 63 0.02 9.76 -8.32
CA PHE A 63 0.21 9.11 -9.63
C PHE A 63 -0.75 7.94 -9.83
N MET A 64 -0.98 7.10 -8.82
CA MET A 64 -1.94 5.99 -8.91
C MET A 64 -3.38 6.48 -9.15
N ALA A 65 -3.78 7.56 -8.50
CA ALA A 65 -5.10 8.16 -8.72
C ALA A 65 -5.25 8.70 -10.16
N LEU A 66 -4.21 9.34 -10.69
CA LEU A 66 -4.15 9.79 -12.08
C LEU A 66 -4.12 8.62 -13.07
N ALA A 67 -3.34 7.58 -12.80
CA ALA A 67 -3.30 6.36 -13.59
C ALA A 67 -4.68 5.71 -13.71
N ALA A 68 -5.44 5.67 -12.61
CA ALA A 68 -6.82 5.19 -12.63
C ALA A 68 -7.77 6.04 -13.49
N ALA A 69 -7.48 7.33 -13.69
CA ALA A 69 -8.28 8.21 -14.54
C ALA A 69 -7.89 8.10 -16.02
N PHE A 70 -6.59 8.09 -16.33
CA PHE A 70 -6.07 8.33 -17.68
C PHE A 70 -5.48 7.11 -18.37
N PHE A 71 -5.14 6.02 -17.66
CA PHE A 71 -4.45 4.91 -18.32
C PHE A 71 -5.36 4.07 -19.21
N PRO A 72 -4.84 3.62 -20.37
CA PRO A 72 -5.51 2.62 -21.19
C PRO A 72 -5.54 1.27 -20.47
N GLU A 73 -6.49 0.41 -20.83
CA GLU A 73 -6.76 -0.85 -20.12
C GLU A 73 -5.52 -1.74 -19.91
N ARG A 74 -4.64 -1.84 -20.93
CA ARG A 74 -3.42 -2.64 -20.84
C ARG A 74 -2.47 -2.11 -19.77
N ALA A 75 -2.27 -0.80 -19.71
CA ALA A 75 -1.42 -0.15 -18.71
C ALA A 75 -2.05 -0.27 -17.31
N LEU A 76 -3.37 -0.07 -17.20
CA LEU A 76 -4.10 -0.23 -15.94
C LEU A 76 -3.94 -1.63 -15.33
N ARG A 77 -3.91 -2.68 -16.18
CA ARG A 77 -3.64 -4.06 -15.73
C ARG A 77 -2.21 -4.27 -15.26
N GLN A 78 -1.24 -3.68 -15.94
CA GLN A 78 0.16 -3.74 -15.51
C GLN A 78 0.34 -3.02 -14.16
N SER A 79 -0.30 -1.87 -13.97
CA SER A 79 -0.35 -1.18 -12.69
C SER A 79 -1.00 -2.04 -11.59
N GLY A 80 -2.12 -2.71 -11.88
CA GLY A 80 -2.75 -3.63 -10.94
C GLY A 80 -1.86 -4.83 -10.57
N ALA A 81 -1.10 -5.38 -11.51
CA ALA A 81 -0.14 -6.45 -11.25
C ALA A 81 1.05 -5.98 -10.41
N LEU A 82 1.57 -4.77 -10.67
CA LEU A 82 2.60 -4.14 -9.84
C LEU A 82 2.10 -3.91 -8.41
N MET A 83 0.84 -3.50 -8.25
CA MET A 83 0.23 -3.34 -6.93
C MET A 83 0.11 -4.65 -6.16
N LEU A 84 -0.18 -5.77 -6.83
CA LEU A 84 -0.13 -7.09 -6.18
C LEU A 84 1.26 -7.40 -5.65
N PHE A 85 2.29 -7.22 -6.49
CA PHE A 85 3.67 -7.45 -6.08
C PHE A 85 4.07 -6.56 -4.89
N PHE A 86 3.71 -5.27 -4.96
CA PHE A 86 3.96 -4.31 -3.89
C PHE A 86 3.28 -4.73 -2.57
N LEU A 87 2.01 -5.16 -2.62
CA LEU A 87 1.29 -5.60 -1.42
C LEU A 87 1.88 -6.87 -0.81
N VAL A 88 2.29 -7.84 -1.63
CA VAL A 88 2.96 -9.05 -1.16
C VAL A 88 4.29 -8.69 -0.49
N LEU A 89 5.08 -7.84 -1.13
CA LEU A 89 6.37 -7.41 -0.60
C LEU A 89 6.20 -6.67 0.74
N VAL A 90 5.31 -5.68 0.81
CA VAL A 90 5.03 -4.93 2.04
C VAL A 90 4.47 -5.83 3.13
N GLY A 91 3.56 -6.75 2.79
CA GLY A 91 3.02 -7.72 3.74
C GLY A 91 4.09 -8.65 4.30
N ALA A 92 4.96 -9.19 3.45
CA ALA A 92 6.09 -10.02 3.86
C ALA A 92 7.05 -9.24 4.77
N LEU A 93 7.40 -8.01 4.39
CA LEU A 93 8.25 -7.14 5.22
C LEU A 93 7.61 -6.88 6.59
N LEU A 94 6.31 -6.59 6.66
CA LEU A 94 5.60 -6.36 7.92
C LEU A 94 5.59 -7.59 8.84
N VAL A 95 5.46 -8.80 8.27
CA VAL A 95 5.54 -10.06 9.04
C VAL A 95 6.96 -10.30 9.55
N MET A 96 7.98 -10.01 8.73
CA MET A 96 9.39 -10.21 9.06
C MET A 96 9.98 -9.06 9.90
N THR A 97 9.22 -8.00 10.16
CA THR A 97 9.74 -6.83 10.86
C THR A 97 10.05 -7.19 12.32
N PRO A 98 11.29 -6.96 12.80
CA PRO A 98 11.63 -7.22 14.20
C PRO A 98 10.78 -6.36 15.14
N GLY A 99 10.51 -6.84 16.35
CA GLY A 99 9.74 -6.11 17.37
C GLY A 99 8.39 -6.74 17.69
N PRO A 100 7.71 -6.23 18.72
CA PRO A 100 6.50 -6.84 19.28
C PRO A 100 5.32 -6.75 18.31
N TRP A 101 4.49 -7.79 18.32
CA TRP A 101 3.25 -7.78 17.57
C TRP A 101 2.28 -6.75 18.15
N ARG A 102 1.92 -5.75 17.35
CA ARG A 102 0.99 -4.69 17.74
C ARG A 102 -0.19 -4.62 16.81
N TRP A 103 -1.27 -4.00 17.28
CA TRP A 103 -2.54 -3.90 16.56
C TRP A 103 -2.39 -3.27 15.16
N GLY A 104 -1.48 -2.30 14.98
CA GLY A 104 -1.24 -1.65 13.70
C GLY A 104 -0.71 -2.63 12.64
N ARG A 105 0.20 -3.55 13.00
CA ARG A 105 0.67 -4.61 12.07
C ARG A 105 -0.50 -5.47 11.60
N GLY A 106 -1.35 -5.91 12.52
CA GLY A 106 -2.52 -6.71 12.22
C GLY A 106 -3.46 -6.01 11.22
N ILE A 107 -3.79 -4.74 11.47
CA ILE A 107 -4.64 -3.95 10.57
C ILE A 107 -4.03 -3.82 9.18
N PHE A 108 -2.75 -3.46 9.09
CA PHE A 108 -2.07 -3.31 7.80
C PHE A 108 -2.02 -4.63 7.01
N LEU A 109 -1.82 -5.77 7.68
CA LEU A 109 -1.82 -7.08 7.03
C LEU A 109 -3.21 -7.50 6.55
N ILE A 110 -4.25 -7.25 7.35
CA ILE A 110 -5.65 -7.51 6.94
C ILE A 110 -6.00 -6.66 5.72
N LEU A 111 -5.64 -5.37 5.74
CA LEU A 111 -5.85 -4.48 4.61
C LEU A 111 -5.06 -4.92 3.38
N ALA A 112 -3.79 -5.31 3.55
CA ALA A 112 -2.98 -5.83 2.45
C ALA A 112 -3.61 -7.09 1.82
N ALA A 113 -4.07 -8.04 2.65
CA ALA A 113 -4.74 -9.25 2.18
C ALA A 113 -6.07 -8.93 1.45
N LEU A 114 -6.84 -7.97 1.96
CA LEU A 114 -8.08 -7.51 1.34
C LEU A 114 -7.82 -6.89 -0.05
N PHE A 115 -6.89 -5.94 -0.14
CA PHE A 115 -6.53 -5.33 -1.42
C PHE A 115 -5.93 -6.35 -2.39
N LEU A 116 -5.11 -7.29 -1.90
CA LEU A 116 -4.56 -8.39 -2.69
C LEU A 116 -5.70 -9.23 -3.32
N GLY A 117 -6.69 -9.61 -2.52
CA GLY A 117 -7.86 -10.36 -3.00
C GLY A 117 -8.66 -9.58 -4.06
N LEU A 118 -8.87 -8.28 -3.85
CA LEU A 118 -9.58 -7.41 -4.80
C LEU A 118 -8.83 -7.29 -6.14
N TYR A 119 -7.51 -7.08 -6.12
CA TYR A 119 -6.70 -6.99 -7.33
C TYR A 119 -6.61 -8.34 -8.07
N ILE A 120 -6.47 -9.46 -7.35
CA ILE A 120 -6.50 -10.81 -7.97
C ILE A 120 -7.86 -11.05 -8.64
N LYS A 121 -8.97 -10.72 -7.97
CA LYS A 121 -10.32 -10.85 -8.53
C LYS A 121 -10.48 -10.01 -9.80
N ALA A 122 -10.02 -8.76 -9.77
CA ALA A 122 -10.06 -7.87 -10.94
C ALA A 122 -9.25 -8.42 -12.11
N LEU A 123 -8.05 -8.98 -11.87
CA LEU A 123 -7.22 -9.56 -12.92
C LEU A 123 -7.79 -10.89 -13.46
N ARG A 124 -8.33 -11.75 -12.58
CA ARG A 124 -8.91 -13.06 -12.96
C ARG A 124 -10.19 -12.93 -13.78
N SER A 125 -11.03 -11.92 -13.51
CA SER A 125 -12.30 -11.73 -14.21
C SER A 125 -12.13 -11.67 -15.74
N ARG A 126 -10.99 -11.18 -16.25
CA ARG A 126 -10.71 -11.14 -17.70
C ARG A 126 -10.31 -12.48 -18.30
N LEU A 127 -9.68 -13.38 -17.53
CA LEU A 127 -9.29 -14.71 -18.03
C LEU A 127 -10.50 -15.56 -18.38
N ARG A 128 -11.66 -15.30 -17.74
CA ARG A 128 -12.93 -15.99 -18.03
C ARG A 128 -13.72 -15.40 -19.21
N HIS A 129 -13.32 -14.23 -19.71
CA HIS A 129 -13.98 -13.54 -20.83
C HIS A 129 -13.10 -13.49 -22.09
N ARG A 130 -12.14 -14.39 -22.20
CA ARG A 130 -11.47 -14.77 -23.45
C ARG A 130 -11.99 -16.11 -23.88
#